data_AF-A0A0S7CXR4-F1
#
_entry.id   AF-A0A0S7CXR4-F1
#
_cell.length_a   1.000
_cell.length_b   1.000
_cell.length_c   1.000
_cell.angle_alpha   90.00
_cell.angle_beta   90.00
_cell.angle_gamma   90.00
#
_symmetry.space_group_name_H-M   'P 1'
#
loop_
_entity.id
_entity.type
_entity.pdbx_description
1 polymer ?
#
loop_
_entity_poly.entity_id
_entity_poly.type
_entity_poly.pdbx_seq_one_letter_code
_entity_poly.pdbx_strand_id
1 'polypeptide(L)'
;MQDENEQWTARDEALWTTAELAVLTMRGQLGQRQHLPVPFALRLGGPEERIVAHGGFQLLSWHAPGDGSYAHSHGMMVATGRGGLAMMAGFAAAQAIGNASRRRQAAEMAQPRWVPIDHGTVAVSNFGFYLHSPTGIHAWNWHSIHMASLVGPGQLSIDGVSENGPIKWILHSDWAELVFMLWASVCNPTHPQMTDRTWLPQDWMTKAMVHAMSNQGYPTHFAFQEVVRELR
;
A
#
# COMPACT_ATOMS: atom_id res chain seq x y z
N MET A 1 -6.29 -30.48 4.19
CA MET A 1 -5.93 -29.03 4.21
C MET A 1 -6.22 -28.47 2.81
N GLN A 2 -7.48 -28.59 2.41
CA GLN A 2 -8.09 -28.16 1.14
C GLN A 2 -9.43 -27.64 1.63
N ASP A 3 -9.66 -26.33 1.66
CA ASP A 3 -10.99 -25.70 1.83
C ASP A 3 -10.90 -24.15 1.80
N GLU A 4 -9.75 -23.53 2.11
CA GLU A 4 -9.65 -22.05 2.08
C GLU A 4 -9.49 -21.43 0.68
N ASN A 5 -9.13 -22.21 -0.35
CA ASN A 5 -8.90 -21.70 -1.71
C ASN A 5 -10.14 -21.66 -2.61
N GLU A 6 -11.28 -22.22 -2.18
CA GLU A 6 -12.52 -22.28 -2.98
C GLU A 6 -13.49 -21.13 -2.70
N GLN A 7 -13.40 -20.47 -1.55
CA GLN A 7 -14.37 -19.43 -1.19
C GLN A 7 -14.03 -18.09 -1.87
N TRP A 8 -15.05 -17.44 -2.43
CA TRP A 8 -14.96 -16.07 -2.97
C TRP A 8 -14.78 -15.07 -1.83
N THR A 9 -13.69 -14.31 -1.87
CA THR A 9 -13.27 -13.39 -0.81
C THR A 9 -13.55 -11.93 -1.17
N ALA A 10 -13.46 -11.02 -0.20
CA ALA A 10 -13.55 -9.58 -0.46
C ALA A 10 -12.47 -9.09 -1.45
N ARG A 11 -11.30 -9.73 -1.43
CA ARG A 11 -10.22 -9.47 -2.37
C ARG A 11 -10.58 -9.89 -3.79
N ASP A 12 -11.23 -11.05 -3.96
CA ASP A 12 -11.71 -11.50 -5.26
C ASP A 12 -12.76 -10.54 -5.83
N GLU A 13 -13.64 -10.01 -4.97
CA GLU A 13 -14.63 -8.99 -5.33
C GLU A 13 -13.97 -7.67 -5.77
N ALA A 14 -12.90 -7.25 -5.08
CA ALA A 14 -12.16 -6.06 -5.44
C ALA A 14 -11.43 -6.22 -6.78
N LEU A 15 -10.82 -7.39 -7.03
CA LEU A 15 -10.20 -7.71 -8.32
C LEU A 15 -11.23 -7.79 -9.45
N TRP A 16 -12.42 -8.35 -9.18
CA TRP A 16 -13.52 -8.37 -10.14
C TRP A 16 -13.96 -6.96 -10.51
N THR A 17 -14.26 -6.15 -9.49
CA THR A 17 -14.62 -4.74 -9.66
C THR A 17 -13.53 -3.98 -10.43
N THR A 18 -12.26 -4.28 -10.15
CA THR A 18 -11.14 -3.67 -10.87
C THR A 18 -11.15 -4.02 -12.35
N ALA A 19 -11.40 -5.29 -12.69
CA ALA A 19 -11.48 -5.74 -14.08
C ALA A 19 -12.65 -5.06 -14.84
N GLU A 20 -13.80 -4.91 -14.20
CA GLU A 20 -14.94 -4.17 -14.77
C GLU A 20 -14.59 -2.69 -15.00
N LEU A 21 -13.99 -2.04 -14.00
CA LEU A 21 -13.58 -0.64 -14.10
C LEU A 21 -12.50 -0.44 -15.17
N ALA A 22 -11.62 -1.41 -15.39
CA ALA A 22 -10.65 -1.38 -16.48
C ALA A 22 -11.36 -1.38 -17.85
N VAL A 23 -12.36 -2.25 -18.04
CA VAL A 23 -13.17 -2.28 -19.28
C VAL A 23 -13.90 -0.95 -19.48
N LEU A 24 -14.52 -0.40 -18.43
CA LEU A 24 -15.19 0.91 -18.52
C LEU A 24 -14.19 2.03 -18.84
N THR A 25 -12.98 1.96 -18.31
CA THR A 25 -11.91 2.94 -18.59
C THR A 25 -11.48 2.86 -20.05
N MET A 26 -11.24 1.64 -20.58
CA MET A 26 -10.87 1.43 -21.99
C MET A 26 -11.95 1.92 -22.96
N ARG A 27 -13.23 1.81 -22.57
CA ARG A 27 -14.38 2.29 -23.38
C ARG A 27 -14.66 3.79 -23.21
N GLY A 28 -13.94 4.51 -22.34
CA GLY A 28 -14.23 5.91 -22.01
C GLY A 28 -15.56 6.09 -21.27
N GLN A 29 -16.04 5.04 -20.59
CA GLN A 29 -17.35 4.95 -19.94
C GLN A 29 -17.26 4.93 -18.41
N LEU A 30 -16.09 5.20 -17.82
CA LEU A 30 -15.90 5.19 -16.37
C LEU A 30 -16.91 6.10 -15.63
N GLY A 31 -17.31 7.23 -16.24
CA GLY A 31 -18.32 8.14 -15.70
C GLY A 31 -19.75 7.56 -15.60
N GLN A 32 -20.03 6.43 -16.25
CA GLN A 32 -21.32 5.71 -16.12
C GLN A 32 -21.39 4.87 -14.84
N ARG A 33 -20.26 4.61 -14.17
CA ARG A 33 -20.24 3.88 -12.91
C ARG A 33 -20.95 4.70 -11.83
N GLN A 34 -21.80 4.04 -11.04
CA GLN A 34 -22.36 4.63 -9.84
C GLN A 34 -21.22 5.08 -8.91
N HIS A 35 -21.24 6.35 -8.52
CA HIS A 35 -20.27 6.87 -7.57
C HIS A 35 -20.60 6.39 -6.15
N LEU A 36 -19.55 6.13 -5.37
CA LEU A 36 -19.68 5.78 -3.97
C LEU A 36 -19.61 7.04 -3.10
N PRO A 37 -20.50 7.18 -2.10
CA PRO A 37 -20.46 8.31 -1.18
C PRO A 37 -19.24 8.22 -0.25
N VAL A 38 -18.65 9.37 0.07
CA VAL A 38 -17.58 9.50 1.06
C VAL A 38 -17.86 10.66 2.01
N PRO A 39 -17.40 10.61 3.28
CA PRO A 39 -17.72 11.62 4.29
C PRO A 39 -16.83 12.88 4.22
N PHE A 40 -16.11 13.10 3.11
CA PHE A 40 -15.16 14.21 2.95
C PHE A 40 -15.30 14.90 1.59
N ALA A 41 -14.82 16.14 1.51
CA ALA A 41 -14.87 16.93 0.29
C ALA A 41 -13.84 16.45 -0.75
N LEU A 42 -14.30 16.26 -1.98
CA LEU A 42 -13.46 15.94 -3.14
C LEU A 42 -12.74 17.21 -3.64
N ARG A 43 -11.48 17.08 -4.06
CA ARG A 43 -10.59 18.20 -4.43
C ARG A 43 -9.71 17.98 -5.66
N LEU A 44 -9.80 16.85 -6.35
CA LEU A 44 -8.91 16.49 -7.46
C LEU A 44 -9.51 16.80 -8.84
N GLY A 45 -10.82 16.59 -9.01
CA GLY A 45 -11.49 16.67 -10.31
C GLY A 45 -12.75 17.55 -10.33
N GLY A 46 -13.01 18.30 -9.26
CA GLY A 46 -14.17 19.19 -9.17
C GLY A 46 -15.50 18.45 -9.35
N PRO A 47 -16.49 19.03 -10.06
CA PRO A 47 -17.81 18.41 -10.25
C PRO A 47 -17.82 17.10 -11.03
N GLU A 48 -16.74 16.74 -11.73
CA GLU A 48 -16.62 15.49 -12.50
C GLU A 48 -15.95 14.36 -11.72
N GLU A 49 -15.47 14.66 -10.51
CA GLU A 49 -14.81 13.68 -9.67
C GLU A 49 -15.82 12.68 -9.08
N ARG A 50 -15.50 11.39 -9.21
CA ARG A 50 -16.34 10.28 -8.75
C ARG A 50 -15.47 9.28 -8.02
N ILE A 51 -15.86 8.90 -6.80
CA ILE A 51 -15.26 7.74 -6.12
C ILE A 51 -15.84 6.47 -6.74
N VAL A 52 -14.98 5.58 -7.19
CA VAL A 52 -15.36 4.32 -7.85
C VAL A 52 -15.15 3.09 -6.96
N ALA A 53 -14.31 3.21 -5.93
CA ALA A 53 -14.04 2.16 -4.95
C ALA A 53 -13.50 2.77 -3.65
N HIS A 54 -13.69 2.07 -2.53
CA HIS A 54 -12.98 2.37 -1.29
C HIS A 54 -12.77 1.11 -0.45
N GLY A 55 -11.72 1.08 0.37
CA GLY A 55 -11.41 -0.06 1.23
C GLY A 55 -10.20 0.18 2.13
N GLY A 56 -9.84 -0.81 2.94
CA GLY A 56 -8.70 -0.70 3.85
C GLY A 56 -7.37 -0.49 3.12
N PHE A 57 -6.45 0.22 3.77
CA PHE A 57 -5.05 0.27 3.36
C PHE A 57 -4.08 0.23 4.53
N GLN A 58 -2.85 -0.20 4.25
CA GLN A 58 -1.66 0.05 5.05
C GLN A 58 -0.59 0.65 4.14
N LEU A 59 0.10 1.69 4.62
CA LEU A 59 1.13 2.39 3.86
C LEU A 59 2.48 2.17 4.53
N LEU A 60 3.46 1.74 3.75
CA LEU A 60 4.84 1.55 4.17
C LEU A 60 5.73 2.57 3.47
N SER A 61 6.76 3.06 4.15
CA SER A 61 7.77 3.94 3.57
C SER A 61 9.16 3.36 3.74
N TRP A 62 10.05 3.67 2.79
CA TRP A 62 11.45 3.28 2.86
C TRP A 62 12.25 4.30 3.68
N HIS A 63 12.50 4.01 4.95
CA HIS A 63 13.41 4.82 5.78
C HIS A 63 14.04 3.97 6.90
N ALA A 64 15.13 4.47 7.47
CA ALA A 64 15.66 3.92 8.73
C ALA A 64 14.66 4.28 9.86
N PRO A 65 14.21 3.32 10.70
CA PRO A 65 13.31 3.58 11.82
C PRO A 65 13.81 4.59 12.86
N GLY A 66 15.09 4.94 12.85
CA GLY A 66 15.68 5.93 13.74
C GLY A 66 16.82 6.71 13.07
N ASP A 67 17.07 7.92 13.56
CA ASP A 67 18.15 8.82 13.10
C ASP A 67 19.47 8.60 13.87
N GLY A 68 19.53 7.64 14.78
CA GLY A 68 20.70 7.35 15.60
C GLY A 68 21.08 8.48 16.58
N SER A 69 20.19 9.45 16.86
CA SER A 69 20.48 10.55 17.76
C SER A 69 20.40 10.13 19.23
N TYR A 70 21.54 10.18 19.92
CA TYR A 70 21.67 9.85 21.34
C TYR A 70 21.30 11.06 22.21
N ALA A 71 20.38 10.85 23.17
CA ALA A 71 20.25 11.73 24.33
C ALA A 71 21.36 11.37 25.35
N HIS A 72 22.35 12.24 25.51
CA HIS A 72 23.33 12.12 26.59
C HIS A 72 22.64 12.34 27.95
N SER A 73 22.50 11.28 28.76
CA SER A 73 22.30 11.45 30.21
C SER A 73 23.66 11.41 30.91
N HIS A 74 24.16 12.58 31.30
CA HIS A 74 25.30 12.71 32.20
C HIS A 74 24.87 12.30 33.63
N GLY A 75 24.96 11.01 33.94
CA GLY A 75 24.89 10.50 35.31
C GLY A 75 26.31 10.32 35.87
N MET A 76 26.91 11.38 36.41
CA MET A 76 28.20 11.30 37.09
C MET A 76 28.01 10.67 38.48
N MET A 77 28.36 9.39 38.64
CA MET A 77 28.40 8.74 39.95
C MET A 77 29.84 8.77 40.49
N VAL A 78 30.09 9.68 41.43
CA VAL A 78 31.35 9.75 42.18
C VAL A 78 31.26 8.82 43.39
N ALA A 79 32.07 7.76 43.41
CA ALA A 79 32.20 6.85 44.56
C ALA A 79 33.58 7.02 45.20
N THR A 80 33.65 7.74 46.32
CA THR A 80 34.87 7.94 47.12
C THR A 80 35.00 6.85 48.18
N GLY A 81 35.81 5.81 47.95
CA GLY A 81 36.11 4.82 49.00
C GLY A 81 37.04 3.66 48.59
N ARG A 82 37.88 3.19 49.53
CA ARG A 82 38.95 2.18 49.35
C ARG A 82 38.47 0.75 48.99
N GLY A 83 37.16 0.53 48.83
CA GLY A 83 36.57 -0.71 48.30
C GLY A 83 36.05 -0.64 46.85
N GLY A 84 36.23 0.48 46.16
CA GLY A 84 35.53 0.78 44.90
C GLY A 84 36.03 0.07 43.63
N LEU A 85 37.21 -0.56 43.62
CA LEU A 85 37.80 -1.12 42.40
C LEU A 85 37.09 -2.38 41.88
N ALA A 86 36.62 -3.26 42.77
CA ALA A 86 35.90 -4.48 42.36
C ALA A 86 34.47 -4.18 41.90
N MET A 87 33.81 -3.18 42.50
CA MET A 87 32.51 -2.69 42.01
C MET A 87 32.66 -1.98 40.66
N MET A 88 33.68 -1.14 40.46
CA MET A 88 33.96 -0.50 39.16
C MET A 88 34.11 -1.51 38.01
N ALA A 89 34.78 -2.65 38.24
CA ALA A 89 34.94 -3.68 37.20
C ALA A 89 33.60 -4.37 36.85
N GLY A 90 32.78 -4.70 37.85
CA GLY A 90 31.46 -5.29 37.65
C GLY A 90 30.48 -4.33 36.97
N PHE A 91 30.48 -3.05 37.36
CA PHE A 91 29.68 -2.00 36.73
C PHE A 91 30.17 -1.66 35.32
N ALA A 92 31.48 -1.62 35.05
CA ALA A 92 32.03 -1.39 33.72
C ALA A 92 31.73 -2.55 32.75
N ALA A 93 31.80 -3.81 33.21
CA ALA A 93 31.42 -4.98 32.41
C ALA A 93 29.92 -5.00 32.10
N ALA A 94 29.05 -4.70 33.09
CA ALA A 94 27.62 -4.58 32.88
C ALA A 94 27.25 -3.42 31.95
N GLN A 95 27.92 -2.26 32.09
CA GLN A 95 27.73 -1.13 31.18
C GLN A 95 28.22 -1.47 29.78
N ALA A 96 29.36 -2.14 29.60
CA ALA A 96 29.91 -2.50 28.29
C ALA A 96 29.03 -3.52 27.55
N ILE A 97 28.51 -4.54 28.23
CA ILE A 97 27.58 -5.52 27.64
C ILE A 97 26.26 -4.85 27.25
N GLY A 98 25.71 -4.00 28.12
CA GLY A 98 24.55 -3.18 27.79
C GLY A 98 24.82 -2.21 26.64
N ASN A 99 26.03 -1.65 26.53
CA ASN A 99 26.40 -0.72 25.46
C ASN A 99 26.57 -1.44 24.11
N ALA A 100 27.06 -2.69 24.12
CA ALA A 100 27.21 -3.51 22.93
C ALA A 100 25.87 -4.03 22.39
N SER A 101 24.96 -4.49 23.26
CA SER A 101 23.61 -4.89 22.85
C SER A 101 22.81 -3.70 22.32
N ARG A 102 22.92 -2.53 22.96
CA ARG A 102 22.27 -1.28 22.52
C ARG A 102 22.88 -0.73 21.23
N ARG A 103 24.20 -0.84 21.03
CA ARG A 103 24.84 -0.50 19.74
C ARG A 103 24.40 -1.43 18.61
N ARG A 104 24.17 -2.71 18.88
CA ARG A 104 23.61 -3.64 17.89
C ARG A 104 22.16 -3.29 17.55
N GLN A 105 21.34 -3.01 18.54
CA GLN A 105 19.97 -2.53 18.32
C GLN A 105 19.95 -1.19 17.55
N ALA A 106 20.84 -0.26 17.86
CA ALA A 106 20.97 1.00 17.13
C ALA A 106 21.47 0.79 15.68
N ALA A 107 22.40 -0.13 15.46
CA ALA A 107 22.87 -0.50 14.12
C ALA A 107 21.82 -1.26 13.31
N GLU A 108 20.99 -2.08 13.95
CA GLU A 108 19.83 -2.75 13.35
C GLU A 108 18.73 -1.75 12.99
N MET A 109 18.48 -0.73 13.84
CA MET A 109 17.55 0.36 13.56
C MET A 109 18.08 1.37 12.51
N ALA A 110 19.37 1.34 12.19
CA ALA A 110 19.97 2.18 11.16
C ALA A 110 19.86 1.58 9.74
N GLN A 111 19.42 0.32 9.61
CA GLN A 111 19.24 -0.30 8.30
C GLN A 111 17.92 0.15 7.67
N PRO A 112 17.95 0.69 6.43
CA PRO A 112 16.74 1.03 5.70
C PRO A 112 15.88 -0.23 5.49
N ARG A 113 14.59 -0.13 5.84
CA ARG A 113 13.60 -1.18 5.60
C ARG A 113 12.25 -0.54 5.30
N TRP A 114 11.33 -1.33 4.78
CA TRP A 114 9.93 -0.91 4.67
C TRP A 114 9.31 -0.87 6.07
N VAL A 115 8.87 0.31 6.49
CA VAL A 115 8.25 0.53 7.80
C VAL A 115 6.82 1.01 7.59
N PRO A 116 5.81 0.41 8.24
CA PRO A 116 4.45 0.95 8.23
C PRO A 116 4.42 2.36 8.83
N ILE A 117 3.91 3.32 8.08
CA ILE A 117 3.80 4.72 8.48
C ILE A 117 2.36 5.19 8.64
N ASP A 118 1.40 4.54 7.99
CA ASP A 118 0.00 4.91 8.06
C ASP A 118 -0.95 3.75 7.73
N HIS A 119 -2.22 3.89 8.11
CA HIS A 119 -3.29 2.94 7.78
C HIS A 119 -4.65 3.64 7.80
N GLY A 120 -5.63 3.08 7.12
CA GLY A 120 -6.97 3.66 7.09
C GLY A 120 -7.79 3.16 5.90
N THR A 121 -8.52 4.08 5.27
CA THR A 121 -9.32 3.81 4.06
C THR A 121 -8.73 4.52 2.85
N VAL A 122 -8.47 3.76 1.78
CA VAL A 122 -8.18 4.32 0.46
C VAL A 122 -9.51 4.50 -0.26
N ALA A 123 -9.74 5.69 -0.81
CA ALA A 123 -10.87 5.96 -1.69
C ALA A 123 -10.33 6.31 -3.08
N VAL A 124 -10.65 5.48 -4.07
CA VAL A 124 -10.13 5.61 -5.43
C VAL A 124 -11.14 6.36 -6.28
N SER A 125 -10.68 7.39 -6.99
CA SER A 125 -11.47 8.22 -7.89
C SER A 125 -10.98 8.09 -9.32
N ASN A 126 -11.68 8.71 -10.28
CA ASN A 126 -11.20 8.85 -11.66
C ASN A 126 -10.01 9.83 -11.81
N PHE A 127 -9.73 10.70 -10.85
CA PHE A 127 -8.66 11.72 -10.94
C PHE A 127 -7.44 11.45 -10.04
N GLY A 128 -7.56 10.46 -9.16
CA GLY A 128 -6.57 10.15 -8.14
C GLY A 128 -7.13 9.24 -7.07
N PHE A 129 -6.49 9.23 -5.91
CA PHE A 129 -7.02 8.57 -4.72
C PHE A 129 -6.84 9.43 -3.48
N TYR A 130 -7.59 9.08 -2.44
CA TYR A 130 -7.48 9.66 -1.12
C TYR A 130 -7.06 8.60 -0.13
N LEU A 131 -6.13 8.96 0.74
CA LEU A 131 -5.82 8.20 1.95
C LEU A 131 -6.50 8.93 3.11
N HIS A 132 -7.55 8.30 3.64
CA HIS A 132 -8.21 8.75 4.85
C HIS A 132 -7.69 7.92 6.02
N SER A 133 -6.90 8.55 6.87
CA SER A 133 -6.26 7.96 8.03
C SER A 133 -6.51 8.79 9.28
N PRO A 134 -6.13 8.31 10.48
CA PRO A 134 -6.26 9.09 11.71
C PRO A 134 -5.49 10.43 11.68
N THR A 135 -4.48 10.57 10.82
CA THR A 135 -3.67 11.78 10.68
C THR A 135 -4.31 12.82 9.76
N GLY A 136 -5.24 12.43 8.89
CA GLY A 136 -5.97 13.33 8.02
C GLY A 136 -6.42 12.69 6.71
N ILE A 137 -6.69 13.55 5.72
CA ILE A 137 -7.12 13.16 4.39
C ILE A 137 -6.10 13.66 3.37
N HIS A 138 -5.33 12.73 2.81
CA HIS A 138 -4.28 13.03 1.84
C HIS A 138 -4.77 12.67 0.44
N ALA A 139 -4.81 13.65 -0.47
CA ALA A 139 -5.25 13.41 -1.84
C ALA A 139 -4.04 13.33 -2.76
N TRP A 140 -4.07 12.36 -3.65
CA TRP A 140 -3.01 12.03 -4.59
C TRP A 140 -3.58 12.02 -5.99
N ASN A 141 -3.32 13.07 -6.76
CA ASN A 141 -3.63 13.07 -8.19
C ASN A 141 -2.67 12.14 -8.94
N TRP A 142 -3.08 11.68 -10.12
CA TRP A 142 -2.26 10.74 -10.90
C TRP A 142 -0.90 11.29 -11.31
N HIS A 143 -0.81 12.59 -11.61
CA HIS A 143 0.42 13.23 -12.09
C HIS A 143 1.46 13.47 -10.99
N SER A 144 1.08 13.39 -9.71
CA SER A 144 2.01 13.42 -8.57
C SER A 144 2.78 12.10 -8.39
N ILE A 145 2.39 11.05 -9.14
CA ILE A 145 3.03 9.74 -9.11
C ILE A 145 3.93 9.61 -10.34
N HIS A 146 5.24 9.54 -10.11
CA HIS A 146 6.22 9.43 -11.18
C HIS A 146 6.42 8.00 -11.64
N MET A 147 6.35 7.04 -10.72
CA MET A 147 6.48 5.62 -11.01
C MET A 147 5.54 4.83 -10.10
N ALA A 148 4.83 3.86 -10.68
CA ALA A 148 4.06 2.89 -9.92
C ALA A 148 4.21 1.50 -10.54
N SER A 149 4.34 0.47 -9.70
CA SER A 149 4.41 -0.92 -10.14
C SER A 149 3.86 -1.85 -9.07
N LEU A 150 3.10 -2.85 -9.48
CA LEU A 150 2.63 -3.89 -8.57
C LEU A 150 3.81 -4.81 -8.24
N VAL A 151 4.14 -4.91 -6.95
CA VAL A 151 5.27 -5.72 -6.44
C VAL A 151 4.81 -7.05 -5.84
N GLY A 152 3.50 -7.23 -5.73
CA GLY A 152 2.83 -8.46 -5.32
C GLY A 152 1.31 -8.25 -5.29
N PRO A 153 0.52 -9.31 -5.07
CA PRO A 153 -0.93 -9.19 -4.94
C PRO A 153 -1.31 -8.19 -3.84
N GLY A 154 -2.02 -7.13 -4.21
CA GLY A 154 -2.50 -6.11 -3.29
C GLY A 154 -1.41 -5.16 -2.80
N GLN A 155 -0.24 -5.16 -3.46
CA GLN A 155 0.92 -4.35 -3.07
C GLN A 155 1.39 -3.50 -4.24
N LEU A 156 1.22 -2.19 -4.12
CA LEU A 156 1.63 -1.20 -5.12
C LEU A 156 2.82 -0.39 -4.60
N SER A 157 3.97 -0.50 -5.27
CA SER A 157 5.09 0.41 -5.07
C SER A 157 4.78 1.74 -5.77
N ILE A 158 5.01 2.86 -5.08
CA ILE A 158 4.75 4.21 -5.57
C ILE A 158 5.97 5.08 -5.28
N ASP A 159 6.54 5.67 -6.32
CA ASP A 159 7.53 6.75 -6.21
C ASP A 159 6.92 8.03 -6.82
N GLY A 160 6.98 9.13 -6.09
CA GLY A 160 6.30 10.38 -6.46
C GLY A 160 6.69 11.56 -5.59
N VAL A 161 5.89 12.62 -5.63
CA VAL A 161 6.10 13.84 -4.84
C VAL A 161 4.85 14.17 -4.04
N SER A 162 5.03 14.27 -2.73
CA SER A 162 4.03 14.80 -1.79
C SER A 162 4.22 16.31 -1.58
N GLU A 163 3.29 16.93 -0.86
CA GLU A 163 3.45 18.31 -0.36
C GLU A 163 4.71 18.50 0.50
N ASN A 164 5.22 17.43 1.13
CA ASN A 164 6.41 17.44 1.99
C ASN A 164 7.68 16.96 1.28
N GLY A 165 7.64 16.79 -0.04
CA GLY A 165 8.78 16.35 -0.85
C GLY A 165 8.64 14.92 -1.40
N PRO A 166 9.73 14.35 -1.93
CA PRO A 166 9.70 13.06 -2.61
C PRO A 166 9.32 11.92 -1.66
N ILE A 167 8.56 10.97 -2.18
CA ILE A 167 8.12 9.79 -1.45
C ILE A 167 8.57 8.51 -2.14
N LYS A 168 8.70 7.46 -1.33
CA LYS A 168 8.86 6.08 -1.78
C LYS A 168 8.05 5.17 -0.88
N TRP A 169 6.93 4.69 -1.38
CA TRP A 169 5.93 3.96 -0.60
C TRP A 169 5.61 2.58 -1.17
N ILE A 170 5.15 1.69 -0.30
CA ILE A 170 4.34 0.54 -0.69
C ILE A 170 2.95 0.73 -0.10
N LEU A 171 1.93 0.75 -0.96
CA LEU A 171 0.52 0.73 -0.59
C LEU A 171 0.02 -0.72 -0.58
N HIS A 172 -0.36 -1.22 0.58
CA HIS A 172 -1.08 -2.47 0.73
C HIS A 172 -2.58 -2.20 0.74
N SER A 173 -3.32 -2.77 -0.21
CA SER A 173 -4.78 -2.67 -0.27
C SER A 173 -5.38 -3.68 -1.24
N ASP A 174 -6.61 -4.12 -0.96
CA ASP A 174 -7.42 -4.86 -1.93
C ASP A 174 -7.69 -4.05 -3.22
N TRP A 175 -7.46 -2.74 -3.20
CA TRP A 175 -7.62 -1.84 -4.34
C TRP A 175 -6.28 -1.42 -4.98
N ALA A 176 -5.15 -2.02 -4.63
CA ALA A 176 -3.84 -1.66 -5.17
C ALA A 176 -3.77 -1.78 -6.70
N GLU A 177 -4.33 -2.85 -7.27
CA GLU A 177 -4.43 -3.09 -8.71
C GLU A 177 -5.31 -2.05 -9.40
N LEU A 178 -6.38 -1.59 -8.74
CA LEU A 178 -7.23 -0.53 -9.28
C LEU A 178 -6.49 0.80 -9.33
N VAL A 179 -5.79 1.16 -8.25
CA VAL A 179 -4.95 2.38 -8.21
C VAL A 179 -3.89 2.32 -9.31
N PHE A 180 -3.22 1.18 -9.45
CA PHE A 180 -2.23 0.97 -10.51
C PHE A 180 -2.85 1.10 -11.90
N MET A 181 -3.95 0.39 -12.17
CA MET A 181 -4.60 0.35 -13.48
C MET A 181 -5.05 1.75 -13.90
N LEU A 182 -5.70 2.50 -13.00
CA LEU A 182 -6.14 3.87 -13.30
C LEU A 182 -4.95 4.81 -13.51
N TRP A 183 -3.93 4.78 -12.64
CA TRP A 183 -2.72 5.59 -12.84
C TRP A 183 -2.06 5.27 -14.18
N ALA A 184 -1.85 3.99 -14.50
CA ALA A 184 -1.18 3.59 -15.71
C ALA A 184 -2.01 3.95 -16.96
N SER A 185 -3.33 3.81 -16.90
CA SER A 185 -4.22 4.22 -18.00
C SER A 185 -4.13 5.72 -18.34
N VAL A 186 -3.79 6.56 -17.37
CA VAL A 186 -3.67 8.02 -17.53
C VAL A 186 -2.23 8.44 -17.84
N CYS A 187 -1.27 7.95 -17.04
CA CYS A 187 0.10 8.46 -17.02
C CYS A 187 1.09 7.61 -17.82
N ASN A 188 0.84 6.31 -17.97
CA ASN A 188 1.75 5.41 -18.69
C ASN A 188 1.01 4.22 -19.33
N PRO A 189 0.22 4.44 -20.41
CA PRO A 189 -0.57 3.37 -21.03
C PRO A 189 0.30 2.23 -21.61
N THR A 190 1.57 2.53 -21.89
CA THR A 190 2.58 1.58 -22.38
C THR A 190 3.39 0.92 -21.26
N HIS A 191 2.95 1.03 -20.00
CA HIS A 191 3.63 0.39 -18.88
C HIS A 191 3.73 -1.13 -19.09
N PRO A 192 4.88 -1.79 -18.85
CA PRO A 192 5.02 -3.23 -19.10
C PRO A 192 3.94 -4.08 -18.45
N GLN A 193 3.61 -3.82 -17.17
CA GLN A 193 2.53 -4.57 -16.49
C GLN A 193 1.13 -4.32 -17.07
N MET A 194 0.90 -3.20 -17.76
CA MET A 194 -0.35 -2.95 -18.49
C MET A 194 -0.36 -3.68 -19.83
N THR A 195 0.71 -3.54 -20.61
CA THR A 195 0.85 -4.18 -21.93
C THR A 195 0.85 -5.71 -21.83
N ASP A 196 1.58 -6.26 -20.86
CA ASP A 196 1.68 -7.70 -20.62
C ASP A 196 0.51 -8.24 -19.78
N ARG A 197 -0.37 -7.36 -19.29
CA ARG A 197 -1.56 -7.69 -18.46
C ARG A 197 -1.21 -8.46 -17.19
N THR A 198 -0.02 -8.24 -16.67
CA THR A 198 0.46 -8.85 -15.42
C THR A 198 -0.02 -8.10 -14.17
N TRP A 199 -0.88 -7.08 -14.36
CA TRP A 199 -1.49 -6.30 -13.28
C TRP A 199 -2.67 -7.02 -12.61
N LEU A 200 -3.28 -8.02 -13.25
CA LEU A 200 -4.21 -8.95 -12.60
C LEU A 200 -3.47 -10.25 -12.24
N PRO A 201 -3.67 -10.80 -11.03
CA PRO A 201 -3.12 -12.11 -10.69
C PRO A 201 -3.68 -13.20 -11.63
N GLN A 202 -2.79 -14.00 -12.22
CA GLN A 202 -3.19 -15.03 -13.19
C GLN A 202 -3.98 -16.17 -12.56
N ASP A 203 -3.63 -16.55 -11.33
CA ASP A 203 -4.36 -17.51 -10.50
C ASP A 203 -5.78 -17.03 -10.19
N TRP A 204 -5.95 -15.72 -9.96
CA TRP A 204 -7.28 -15.12 -9.78
C TRP A 204 -8.16 -15.23 -11.03
N MET A 205 -7.63 -15.07 -12.25
CA MET A 205 -8.45 -15.23 -13.47
C MET A 205 -9.06 -16.63 -13.58
N THR A 206 -8.30 -17.66 -13.20
CA THR A 206 -8.81 -19.04 -13.17
C THR A 206 -9.89 -19.19 -12.10
N LYS A 207 -9.68 -18.61 -10.91
CA LYS A 207 -10.67 -18.61 -9.83
C LYS A 207 -11.96 -17.88 -10.23
N ALA A 208 -11.86 -16.72 -10.86
CA ALA A 208 -12.98 -15.92 -11.36
C ALA A 208 -13.80 -16.68 -12.42
N MET A 209 -13.14 -17.41 -13.33
CA MET A 209 -13.82 -18.27 -14.29
C MET A 209 -14.65 -19.36 -13.60
N VAL A 210 -14.03 -20.11 -12.67
CA VAL A 210 -14.69 -21.19 -11.93
C VAL A 210 -15.85 -20.66 -11.12
N HIS A 211 -15.67 -19.53 -10.43
CA HIS A 211 -16.73 -18.86 -9.69
C HIS A 211 -17.90 -18.44 -10.60
N ALA A 212 -17.62 -17.80 -11.74
CA ALA A 212 -18.65 -17.33 -12.67
C ALA A 212 -19.43 -18.46 -13.36
N MET A 213 -18.84 -19.66 -13.48
CA MET A 213 -19.50 -20.85 -14.03
C MET A 213 -20.34 -21.61 -12.99
N SER A 214 -19.95 -21.55 -11.71
CA SER A 214 -20.57 -22.33 -10.62
C SER A 214 -21.60 -21.52 -9.82
N ASN A 215 -21.48 -20.20 -9.80
CA ASN A 215 -22.37 -19.32 -9.08
C ASN A 215 -23.62 -18.98 -9.92
N GLN A 216 -24.80 -18.94 -9.27
CA GLN A 216 -26.03 -18.43 -9.89
C GLN A 216 -26.18 -16.90 -9.73
N GLY A 217 -25.31 -16.28 -8.94
CA GLY A 217 -25.25 -14.83 -8.72
C GLY A 217 -24.29 -14.10 -9.65
N TYR A 218 -24.01 -12.84 -9.30
CA TYR A 218 -22.95 -12.06 -9.93
C TYR A 218 -21.59 -12.41 -9.31
N PRO A 219 -20.50 -12.47 -10.09
CA PRO A 219 -20.45 -12.35 -11.55
C PRO A 219 -20.94 -13.60 -12.30
N THR A 220 -21.60 -13.38 -13.43
CA THR A 220 -22.06 -14.47 -14.31
C THR A 220 -20.97 -14.88 -15.30
N HIS A 221 -21.03 -16.10 -15.82
CA HIS A 221 -20.14 -16.57 -16.89
C HIS A 221 -20.13 -15.63 -18.11
N PHE A 222 -21.28 -15.05 -18.47
CA PHE A 222 -21.36 -14.06 -19.55
C PHE A 222 -20.57 -12.78 -19.23
N ALA A 223 -20.72 -12.24 -18.01
CA ALA A 223 -19.97 -11.07 -17.57
C ALA A 223 -18.45 -11.34 -17.59
N PHE A 224 -18.03 -12.54 -17.21
CA PHE A 224 -16.63 -12.95 -17.29
C PHE A 224 -16.11 -12.97 -18.72
N GLN A 225 -16.86 -13.56 -19.66
CA GLN A 225 -16.47 -13.58 -21.05
C GLN A 225 -16.36 -12.18 -21.66
N GLU A 226 -17.29 -11.27 -21.33
CA GLU A 226 -17.20 -9.87 -21.73
C GLU A 226 -15.92 -9.21 -21.19
N VAL A 227 -15.66 -9.33 -19.88
CA VAL A 227 -14.45 -8.73 -19.27
C VAL A 227 -13.18 -9.27 -19.92
N VAL A 228 -13.05 -10.59 -20.07
CA VAL A 228 -11.87 -11.22 -20.67
C VAL A 228 -11.68 -10.83 -22.14
N ARG A 229 -12.78 -10.64 -22.89
CA ARG A 229 -12.72 -10.22 -24.30
C ARG A 229 -12.22 -8.78 -24.44
N GLU A 230 -12.63 -7.89 -23.55
CA GLU A 230 -12.27 -6.47 -23.61
C GLU A 230 -10.87 -6.21 -23.05
N LEU A 231 -10.43 -7.03 -22.09
CA LEU A 231 -9.05 -7.02 -21.62
C LEU A 231 -8.07 -7.68 -22.60
N ARG A 232 -8.55 -8.21 -23.76
CA ARG A 232 -7.73 -8.88 -24.78
C ARG A 232 -7.13 -7.96 -25.82
#